data_AF-D3S4R4-F1
#
_entry.id   AF-D3S4R4-F1
#
_cell.length_a   1.000
_cell.length_b   1.000
_cell.length_c   1.000
_cell.angle_alpha   90.00
_cell.angle_beta   90.00
_cell.angle_gamma   90.00
#
_symmetry.space_group_name_H-M   'P 1'
#
loop_
_entity.id
_entity.type
_entity.pdbx_description
1 polymer ?
#
loop_
_entity_poly.entity_id
_entity_poly.type
_entity_poly.pdbx_seq_one_letter_code
_entity_poly.pdbx_strand_id
1 'polypeptide(L)'
;MPTKTITLKVPSNISKKKIEEAIKRLELEEKYKKTDNFKLFVKDEDFKMKIYKIADYVEKYLKKKYPKEEFEIVLDYDGIDEKVIVEVMFKKKLDKRKLKDIKSIVRKIKEMVFDAWKEVNKKFPDMEGVLIVTSDLDKPTFI
;
A
#
# COMPACT_ATOMS: atom_id res chain seq x y z
N MET A 1 -14.35 1.11 20.41
CA MET A 1 -12.94 1.49 20.69
C MET A 1 -12.96 2.75 21.54
N PRO A 2 -12.16 2.84 22.61
CA PRO A 2 -12.04 4.07 23.40
C PRO A 2 -11.34 5.16 22.57
N THR A 3 -11.96 6.34 22.51
CA THR A 3 -11.44 7.47 21.75
C THR A 3 -10.45 8.25 22.63
N LYS A 4 -9.21 8.43 22.17
CA LYS A 4 -8.24 9.33 22.81
C LYS A 4 -8.33 10.70 22.16
N THR A 5 -8.54 11.73 22.98
CA THR A 5 -8.55 13.13 22.54
C THR A 5 -7.18 13.75 22.75
N ILE A 6 -6.64 14.42 21.73
CA ILE A 6 -5.37 15.16 21.79
C ILE A 6 -5.68 16.64 21.54
N THR A 7 -5.17 17.53 22.40
CA THR A 7 -5.31 18.98 22.27
C THR A 7 -4.01 19.57 21.73
N LEU A 8 -4.05 20.19 20.54
CA LEU A 8 -2.91 20.83 19.90
C LEU A 8 -3.04 22.36 19.99
N LYS A 9 -1.98 23.04 20.44
CA LYS A 9 -1.87 24.50 20.36
C LYS A 9 -1.21 24.86 19.04
N VAL A 10 -1.94 25.62 18.22
CA VAL A 10 -1.52 26.03 16.88
C VAL A 10 -1.73 27.53 16.73
N PRO A 11 -0.87 28.24 15.98
CA PRO A 11 -1.06 29.65 15.68
C PRO A 11 -2.45 29.95 15.08
N SER A 12 -3.09 31.02 15.53
CA SER A 12 -4.46 31.38 15.14
C SER A 12 -4.61 31.72 13.65
N ASN A 13 -3.51 32.02 12.96
CA ASN A 13 -3.46 32.25 11.52
C ASN A 13 -3.48 30.96 10.68
N ILE A 14 -3.33 29.78 11.30
CA ILE A 14 -3.44 28.50 10.60
C ILE A 14 -4.89 28.03 10.63
N SER A 15 -5.51 27.95 9.45
CA SER A 15 -6.88 27.45 9.31
C SER A 15 -7.01 26.00 9.79
N LYS A 16 -8.15 25.65 10.41
CA LYS A 16 -8.51 24.27 10.78
C LYS A 16 -8.31 23.27 9.63
N LYS A 17 -8.68 23.65 8.40
CA LYS A 17 -8.53 22.79 7.21
C LYS A 17 -7.07 22.40 6.95
N LYS A 18 -6.12 23.34 7.07
CA LYS A 18 -4.67 23.06 6.93
C LYS A 18 -4.17 22.09 8.00
N ILE A 19 -4.69 22.17 9.22
CA ILE A 19 -4.33 21.26 10.32
C ILE A 19 -4.88 19.87 10.04
N GLU A 20 -6.14 19.74 9.63
CA GLU A 20 -6.74 18.46 9.26
C GLU A 20 -6.01 17.80 8.08
N GLU A 21 -5.60 18.58 7.08
CA GLU A 21 -4.79 18.09 5.96
C GLU A 21 -3.42 17.60 6.44
N ALA A 22 -2.73 18.35 7.30
CA ALA A 22 -1.45 17.95 7.86
C ALA A 22 -1.56 16.64 8.67
N ILE A 23 -2.60 16.50 9.50
CA ILE A 23 -2.83 15.26 10.26
C ILE A 23 -3.07 14.09 9.32
N LYS A 24 -3.92 14.23 8.30
CA LYS A 24 -4.16 13.17 7.30
C LYS A 24 -2.90 12.76 6.56
N ARG A 25 -2.02 13.72 6.26
CA ARG A 25 -0.71 13.45 5.62
C ARG A 25 0.16 12.61 6.54
N LEU A 26 0.27 12.97 7.83
CA LEU A 26 1.05 12.24 8.82
C LEU A 26 0.49 10.83 9.05
N GLU A 27 -0.83 10.69 9.19
CA GLU A 27 -1.48 9.38 9.34
C GLU A 27 -1.15 8.46 8.15
N LEU A 28 -1.25 8.97 6.92
CA LEU A 28 -0.92 8.20 5.72
C LEU A 28 0.57 7.86 5.64
N GLU A 29 1.44 8.79 6.06
CA GLU A 29 2.88 8.58 6.06
C GLU A 29 3.30 7.50 7.06
N GLU A 30 2.73 7.48 8.26
CA GLU A 30 3.07 6.49 9.30
C GLU A 30 2.42 5.12 9.07
N LYS A 31 1.33 5.06 8.31
CA LYS A 31 0.53 3.85 8.13
C LYS A 31 1.23 2.72 7.37
N TYR A 32 2.06 3.05 6.37
CA TYR A 32 2.67 2.05 5.49
C TYR A 32 4.15 1.83 5.78
N LYS A 33 4.56 0.57 5.75
CA LYS A 33 5.99 0.20 5.75
C LYS A 33 6.64 0.72 4.48
N LYS A 34 7.86 1.25 4.62
CA LYS A 34 8.65 1.82 3.52
C LYS A 34 10.04 1.19 3.54
N THR A 35 10.48 0.70 2.40
CA THR A 35 11.85 0.23 2.23
C THR A 35 12.83 1.41 2.24
N ASP A 36 14.12 1.12 2.37
CA ASP A 36 15.14 2.17 2.31
C ASP A 36 15.28 2.73 0.89
N ASN A 37 15.05 1.92 -0.15
CA ASN A 37 14.97 2.40 -1.53
C ASN A 37 13.84 3.42 -1.71
N PHE A 38 12.65 3.13 -1.21
CA PHE A 38 11.54 4.08 -1.27
C PHE A 38 11.92 5.42 -0.63
N LYS A 39 12.50 5.39 0.57
CA LYS A 39 12.92 6.61 1.28
C LYS A 39 14.03 7.37 0.55
N LEU A 40 14.93 6.64 -0.13
CA LEU A 40 16.08 7.23 -0.80
C LEU A 40 15.70 7.89 -2.13
N PHE A 41 14.81 7.27 -2.90
CA PHE A 41 14.51 7.69 -4.27
C PHE A 41 13.22 8.50 -4.40
N VAL A 42 12.22 8.30 -3.52
CA VAL A 42 10.95 9.04 -3.55
C VAL A 42 11.04 10.25 -2.62
N LYS A 43 11.66 11.33 -3.11
CA LYS A 43 11.91 12.57 -2.33
C LYS A 43 10.87 13.66 -2.54
N ASP A 44 10.21 13.70 -3.69
CA ASP A 44 9.20 14.71 -4.00
C ASP A 44 7.95 14.50 -3.13
N GLU A 45 7.59 15.51 -2.34
CA GLU A 45 6.53 15.40 -1.33
C GLU A 45 5.13 15.26 -1.94
N ASP A 46 4.87 15.91 -3.08
CA ASP A 46 3.58 15.81 -3.76
C ASP A 46 3.40 14.42 -4.39
N PHE A 47 4.47 13.90 -5.01
CA PHE A 47 4.52 12.55 -5.55
C PHE A 47 4.40 11.49 -4.44
N LYS A 48 5.15 11.65 -3.35
CA LYS A 48 5.06 10.79 -2.15
C LYS A 48 3.66 10.75 -1.58
N MET A 49 3.00 11.91 -1.46
CA MET A 49 1.62 11.99 -0.99
C MET A 49 0.63 11.30 -1.93
N LYS A 50 0.86 11.39 -3.24
CA LYS A 50 0.07 10.68 -4.25
C LYS A 50 0.21 9.17 -4.11
N ILE A 51 1.42 8.67 -3.89
CA ILE A 51 1.68 7.24 -3.63
C ILE A 51 0.94 6.77 -2.38
N TYR A 52 0.96 7.55 -1.30
CA TYR A 52 0.22 7.18 -0.08
C TYR A 52 -1.29 7.09 -0.28
N LYS A 53 -1.86 7.99 -1.10
CA LYS A 53 -3.28 7.92 -1.48
C LYS A 53 -3.58 6.68 -2.31
N ILE A 54 -2.67 6.28 -3.20
CA ILE A 54 -2.82 5.06 -4.01
C ILE A 54 -2.75 3.82 -3.12
N ALA A 55 -1.78 3.76 -2.21
CA ALA A 55 -1.66 2.69 -1.22
C ALA A 55 -2.92 2.54 -0.36
N ASP A 56 -3.49 3.67 0.12
CA ASP A 56 -4.76 3.69 0.86
C ASP A 56 -5.94 3.24 0.04
N TYR A 57 -5.95 3.58 -1.25
CA TYR A 57 -6.98 3.09 -2.16
C TYR A 57 -6.86 1.58 -2.39
N VAL A 58 -5.66 1.05 -2.64
CA VAL A 58 -5.39 -0.38 -2.82
C VAL A 58 -5.84 -1.16 -1.58
N GLU A 59 -5.43 -0.71 -0.39
CA GLU A 59 -5.78 -1.37 0.86
C GLU A 59 -7.30 -1.39 1.08
N LYS A 60 -7.99 -0.25 0.89
CA LYS A 60 -9.45 -0.17 1.03
C LYS A 60 -10.17 -1.04 0.01
N TYR A 61 -9.69 -1.07 -1.22
CA TYR A 61 -10.26 -1.90 -2.28
C TYR A 61 -10.14 -3.38 -1.93
N LEU A 62 -8.94 -3.83 -1.58
CA LEU A 62 -8.68 -5.22 -1.21
C LEU A 62 -9.46 -5.63 0.04
N LYS A 63 -9.51 -4.79 1.09
CA LYS A 63 -10.31 -5.07 2.30
C LYS A 63 -11.81 -5.17 2.00
N LYS A 64 -12.33 -4.35 1.07
CA LYS A 64 -13.74 -4.38 0.69
C LYS A 64 -14.08 -5.61 -0.14
N LYS A 65 -13.24 -5.95 -1.13
CA LYS A 65 -13.50 -7.04 -2.08
C LYS A 65 -13.11 -8.40 -1.53
N TYR A 66 -12.07 -8.46 -0.70
CA TYR A 66 -11.49 -9.67 -0.14
C TYR A 66 -11.35 -9.57 1.40
N PRO A 67 -12.46 -9.41 2.14
CA PRO A 67 -12.44 -9.12 3.58
C PRO A 67 -11.86 -10.24 4.46
N LYS A 68 -11.73 -11.46 3.92
CA LYS A 68 -11.15 -12.61 4.62
C LYS A 68 -9.63 -12.72 4.46
N GLU A 69 -9.04 -11.88 3.61
CA GLU A 69 -7.62 -11.94 3.31
C GLU A 69 -6.85 -11.00 4.23
N GLU A 70 -5.83 -11.55 4.89
CA GLU A 70 -4.91 -10.78 5.72
C GLU A 70 -3.67 -10.42 4.92
N PHE A 71 -3.37 -9.12 4.85
CA PHE A 71 -2.21 -8.61 4.13
C PHE A 71 -1.69 -7.32 4.76
N GLU A 72 -0.48 -6.93 4.40
CA GLU A 72 0.11 -5.62 4.67
C GLU A 72 0.51 -4.96 3.35
N ILE A 73 0.55 -3.62 3.33
CA ILE A 73 1.08 -2.86 2.19
C ILE A 73 2.49 -2.38 2.54
N VAL A 74 3.43 -2.63 1.63
CA VAL A 74 4.81 -2.14 1.69
C VAL A 74 5.05 -1.26 0.47
N LEU A 75 5.68 -0.12 0.67
CA LEU A 75 6.07 0.80 -0.39
C LEU A 75 7.57 0.62 -0.66
N ASP A 76 7.88 0.28 -1.90
CA ASP A 76 9.23 0.10 -2.39
C ASP A 76 9.48 0.94 -3.66
N TYR A 77 10.74 1.03 -4.06
CA TYR A 77 11.16 1.66 -5.30
C TYR A 77 12.13 0.74 -6.02
N ASP A 78 11.76 0.33 -7.22
CA ASP A 78 12.64 -0.40 -8.13
C ASP A 78 13.53 0.61 -8.84
N GLY A 79 14.81 0.62 -8.48
CA GLY A 79 15.81 1.51 -9.07
C GLY A 79 16.28 1.11 -10.47
N ILE A 80 15.96 -0.11 -10.93
CA ILE A 80 16.32 -0.57 -12.29
C ILE A 80 15.28 -0.04 -13.27
N ASP A 81 14.01 -0.27 -12.96
CA ASP A 81 12.88 0.14 -13.78
C ASP A 81 12.41 1.57 -13.49
N GLU A 82 12.99 2.23 -12.48
CA GLU A 82 12.61 3.54 -11.95
C GLU A 82 11.12 3.64 -11.59
N LYS A 83 10.60 2.59 -10.94
CA LYS A 83 9.18 2.45 -10.62
C LYS A 83 8.93 2.40 -9.13
N VAL A 84 7.83 3.02 -8.73
CA VAL A 84 7.29 2.85 -7.38
C VAL A 84 6.52 1.54 -7.31
N ILE A 85 6.76 0.76 -6.27
CA ILE A 85 6.09 -0.52 -6.04
C ILE A 85 5.19 -0.39 -4.82
N VAL A 86 3.90 -0.66 -5.02
CA VAL A 86 2.93 -0.91 -3.95
C VAL A 86 2.81 -2.42 -3.81
N GLU A 87 3.54 -2.98 -2.86
CA GLU A 87 3.62 -4.40 -2.63
C GLU A 87 2.58 -4.86 -1.59
N VAL A 88 1.79 -5.86 -1.97
CA VAL A 88 0.76 -6.48 -1.13
C VAL A 88 1.31 -7.77 -0.53
N MET A 89 1.66 -7.73 0.75
CA MET A 89 2.24 -8.83 1.51
C MET A 89 1.15 -9.69 2.15
N PHE A 90 0.69 -10.74 1.47
CA PHE A 90 -0.33 -11.65 2.00
C PHE A 90 0.22 -12.54 3.12
N LYS A 91 -0.46 -12.59 4.26
CA LYS A 91 -0.12 -13.42 5.43
C LYS A 91 -0.64 -14.86 5.27
N LYS A 92 -0.35 -15.49 4.13
CA LYS A 92 -0.70 -16.91 3.93
C LYS A 92 0.46 -17.81 4.30
N LYS A 93 0.17 -18.79 5.14
CA LYS A 93 1.10 -19.88 5.41
C LYS A 93 0.94 -20.96 4.34
N LEU A 94 2.03 -21.28 3.65
CA LEU A 94 2.04 -22.29 2.60
C LEU A 94 2.67 -23.58 3.13
N ASP A 95 1.98 -24.71 2.97
CA ASP A 95 2.50 -26.04 3.31
C ASP A 95 3.08 -26.71 2.06
N LYS A 96 4.40 -26.91 2.04
CA LYS A 96 5.11 -27.52 0.90
C LYS A 96 4.61 -28.92 0.55
N ARG A 97 4.00 -29.64 1.51
CA ARG A 97 3.44 -30.98 1.30
C ARG A 97 2.15 -30.95 0.47
N LYS A 98 1.53 -29.78 0.30
CA LYS A 98 0.27 -29.58 -0.44
C LYS A 98 0.48 -28.70 -1.68
N LEU A 99 1.35 -29.15 -2.59
CA LEU A 99 1.71 -28.46 -3.85
C LEU A 99 0.50 -28.00 -4.69
N LYS A 100 -0.58 -28.78 -4.74
CA LYS A 100 -1.81 -28.44 -5.48
C LYS A 100 -2.53 -27.23 -4.86
N ASP A 101 -2.52 -27.13 -3.54
CA ASP A 101 -3.11 -26.01 -2.80
C ASP A 101 -2.26 -24.75 -2.97
N ILE A 102 -0.92 -24.89 -2.99
CA ILE A 102 -0.01 -23.77 -3.26
C ILE A 102 -0.31 -23.12 -4.61
N LYS A 103 -0.41 -23.92 -5.70
CA LYS A 103 -0.71 -23.37 -7.03
C LYS A 103 -2.05 -22.61 -7.06
N SER A 104 -3.07 -23.14 -6.40
CA SER A 104 -4.38 -22.49 -6.29
C SER A 104 -4.32 -21.19 -5.50
N ILE A 105 -3.59 -21.17 -4.40
CA ILE A 105 -3.40 -19.98 -3.56
C ILE A 105 -2.63 -18.89 -4.33
N VAL A 106 -1.52 -19.24 -4.97
CA VAL A 106 -0.71 -18.32 -5.78
C VAL A 106 -1.56 -17.72 -6.91
N ARG A 107 -2.37 -18.54 -7.59
CA ARG A 107 -3.29 -18.06 -8.63
C ARG A 107 -4.29 -17.04 -8.09
N LYS A 108 -4.93 -17.33 -6.95
CA LYS A 108 -5.87 -16.41 -6.31
C LYS A 108 -5.21 -15.08 -5.92
N ILE A 109 -3.99 -15.11 -5.36
CA ILE A 109 -3.26 -13.89 -5.01
C ILE A 109 -2.97 -13.06 -6.26
N LYS A 110 -2.48 -13.70 -7.34
CA LYS A 110 -2.24 -13.01 -8.62
C LYS A 110 -3.50 -12.35 -9.16
N GLU A 111 -4.65 -13.03 -9.10
CA GLU A 111 -5.94 -12.49 -9.52
C GLU A 111 -6.35 -11.28 -8.65
N MET A 112 -6.19 -11.34 -7.32
CA MET A 112 -6.49 -10.23 -6.42
C MET A 112 -5.62 -9.00 -6.67
N VAL A 113 -4.32 -9.20 -6.84
CA VAL A 113 -3.35 -8.13 -7.11
C VAL A 113 -3.62 -7.49 -8.47
N PHE A 114 -3.87 -8.31 -9.49
CA PHE A 114 -4.19 -7.82 -10.83
C PHE A 114 -5.50 -7.01 -10.84
N ASP A 115 -6.50 -7.44 -10.09
CA ASP A 115 -7.73 -6.68 -9.90
C ASP A 115 -7.51 -5.33 -9.22
N ALA A 116 -6.64 -5.27 -8.20
CA ALA A 116 -6.30 -4.02 -7.54
C ALA A 116 -5.51 -3.09 -8.48
N TRP A 117 -4.56 -3.63 -9.24
CA TRP A 117 -3.79 -2.90 -10.23
C TRP A 117 -4.67 -2.26 -11.30
N LYS A 118 -5.65 -3.01 -11.84
CA LYS A 118 -6.62 -2.48 -12.81
C LYS A 118 -7.41 -1.29 -12.27
N GLU A 119 -7.88 -1.40 -11.03
CA GLU A 119 -8.64 -0.33 -10.39
C GLU A 119 -7.77 0.89 -10.10
N VAL A 120 -6.49 0.69 -9.77
CA VAL A 120 -5.51 1.79 -9.67
C VAL A 120 -5.33 2.48 -11.02
N ASN A 121 -5.05 1.76 -12.10
CA ASN A 121 -4.87 2.37 -13.43
C ASN A 121 -6.11 3.13 -13.89
N LYS A 122 -7.31 2.62 -13.58
CA LYS A 122 -8.57 3.31 -13.89
C LYS A 122 -8.72 4.63 -13.12
N LYS A 123 -8.30 4.65 -11.85
CA LYS A 123 -8.50 5.80 -10.95
C LYS A 123 -7.36 6.82 -11.01
N PHE A 124 -6.15 6.36 -11.33
CA PHE A 124 -4.91 7.12 -11.38
C PHE A 124 -4.16 6.82 -12.70
N PRO A 125 -4.75 7.15 -13.86
CA PRO A 125 -4.16 6.84 -15.17
C PRO A 125 -2.82 7.55 -15.37
N ASP A 126 -2.60 8.68 -14.71
CA ASP A 126 -1.37 9.45 -14.69
C ASP A 126 -0.22 8.78 -13.89
N MET A 127 -0.48 7.62 -13.30
CA MET A 127 0.52 6.78 -12.61
C MET A 127 0.83 5.49 -13.38
N GLU A 128 0.20 5.30 -14.54
CA GLU A 128 0.49 4.16 -15.40
C GLU A 128 1.96 4.20 -15.86
N GLY A 129 2.65 3.06 -15.76
CA GLY A 129 4.08 2.96 -16.06
C GLY A 129 5.02 3.47 -14.97
N VAL A 130 4.54 4.32 -14.05
CA VAL A 130 5.31 4.88 -12.93
C VAL A 130 5.15 4.05 -11.66
N LEU A 131 3.95 3.51 -11.43
CA LEU A 131 3.62 2.73 -10.24
C LEU A 131 3.09 1.35 -10.62
N ILE A 132 3.58 0.33 -9.91
CA ILE A 132 3.11 -1.05 -10.03
C ILE A 132 2.50 -1.49 -8.70
N VAL A 133 1.36 -2.19 -8.79
CA VAL A 133 0.81 -2.93 -7.65
C VAL A 133 1.18 -4.40 -7.84
N THR A 134 1.91 -4.97 -6.89
CA THR A 134 2.41 -6.36 -6.96
C THR A 134 2.27 -7.07 -5.62
N SER A 135 2.75 -8.30 -5.52
CA SER A 135 2.86 -9.06 -4.27
C SER A 135 4.14 -9.88 -4.24
N ASP A 136 4.75 -10.05 -3.06
CA ASP A 136 5.91 -10.93 -2.83
C ASP A 136 5.51 -12.41 -2.87
N LEU A 137 5.13 -12.88 -4.05
CA LEU A 137 4.89 -14.31 -4.30
C LEU A 137 6.19 -15.07 -4.60
N ASP A 138 7.32 -14.37 -4.65
CA ASP A 138 8.65 -14.94 -4.91
C ASP A 138 9.36 -15.38 -3.62
N LYS A 139 8.89 -14.92 -2.43
CA LYS A 139 9.36 -15.40 -1.11
C LYS A 139 8.21 -15.97 -0.26
N PRO A 140 7.57 -17.07 -0.69
CA PRO A 140 6.55 -17.75 0.12
C PRO A 140 7.11 -18.12 1.51
N THR A 141 6.45 -17.63 2.57
CA THR A 141 6.76 -18.03 3.94
C THR A 141 6.15 -19.41 4.18
N PHE A 142 7.00 -20.44 4.18
CA PHE A 142 6.59 -21.82 4.41
C PHE A 142 6.61 -22.16 5.91
N ILE A 143 5.70 -23.03 6.34
CA ILE A 143 5.81 -23.76 7.61
C ILE A 143 6.32 -25.17 7.34
#